data_AF-A0AA38I430-F1
#
_entry.id   AF-A0AA38I430-F1
#
_cell.length_a   1.000
_cell.length_b   1.000
_cell.length_c   1.000
_cell.angle_alpha   90.00
_cell.angle_beta   90.00
_cell.angle_gamma   90.00
#
_symmetry.space_group_name_H-M   'P 1'
#
loop_
_entity.id
_entity.type
_entity.pdbx_description
1 polymer ?
#
loop_
_entity_poly.entity_id
_entity_poly.type
_entity_poly.pdbx_seq_one_letter_code
_entity_poly.pdbx_strand_id
1 'polypeptide(L)'
;MSKHPAFGFKADLIRIIGNLCWKNRTMQDLVREAELIPVVLECCNMDARNPFIMQWSILAVRNLCENNLENQKIIAGLHQEGTVSSTVLEEMGLTLHSSGDENGVKIVPLDALRNHR
;
A
#
# COMPACT_ATOMS: atom_id res chain seq x y z
N MET A 1 11.98 -14.98 19.19
CA MET A 1 11.88 -13.57 18.73
C MET A 1 13.15 -13.25 17.95
N SER A 2 13.01 -12.83 16.69
CA SER A 2 14.11 -12.78 15.71
C SER A 2 15.17 -11.74 16.11
N LYS A 3 16.43 -12.17 16.24
CA LYS A 3 17.61 -11.33 16.53
C LYS A 3 18.04 -10.46 15.33
N HIS A 4 17.15 -10.22 14.37
CA HIS A 4 17.47 -9.45 13.18
C HIS A 4 17.45 -7.96 13.52
N PRO A 5 18.50 -7.18 13.26
CA PRO A 5 18.59 -5.78 13.65
C PRO A 5 17.49 -4.89 13.04
N ALA A 6 16.90 -5.31 11.91
CA ALA A 6 15.78 -4.61 11.28
C ALA A 6 14.38 -5.05 11.77
N PHE A 7 14.28 -5.97 12.73
CA PHE A 7 12.98 -6.37 13.27
C PHE A 7 12.28 -5.19 13.95
N GLY A 8 11.05 -4.87 13.54
CA GLY A 8 10.30 -3.72 14.03
C GLY A 8 10.71 -2.37 13.43
N PHE A 9 11.82 -2.30 12.68
CA PHE A 9 12.36 -1.04 12.18
C PHE A 9 11.36 -0.28 11.30
N LYS A 10 10.65 -0.97 10.38
CA LYS A 10 9.66 -0.33 9.52
C LYS A 10 8.47 0.19 10.35
N ALA A 11 8.01 -0.60 11.33
CA ALA A 11 6.93 -0.18 12.23
C ALA A 11 7.32 1.06 13.05
N ASP A 12 8.56 1.15 13.54
CA ASP A 12 9.05 2.31 14.27
C ASP A 12 9.11 3.57 13.40
N LEU A 13 9.54 3.44 12.14
CA LEU A 13 9.53 4.56 11.19
C LEU A 13 8.11 5.06 10.92
N ILE A 14 7.16 4.15 10.62
CA ILE A 14 5.76 4.52 10.40
C ILE A 14 5.15 5.17 11.65
N ARG A 15 5.48 4.67 12.83
CA ARG A 15 5.07 5.26 14.10
C ARG A 15 5.60 6.69 14.27
N ILE A 16 6.87 6.94 13.96
CA ILE A 16 7.47 8.29 14.01
C ILE A 16 6.74 9.22 13.04
N ILE A 17 6.53 8.79 11.79
CA ILE A 17 5.80 9.58 10.79
C ILE A 17 4.39 9.92 11.28
N GLY A 18 3.63 8.93 11.76
CA GLY A 18 2.29 9.14 12.27
C GLY A 18 2.25 10.12 13.45
N ASN A 19 3.18 10.01 14.39
CA ASN A 19 3.28 10.91 15.53
C ASN A 19 3.63 12.35 15.12
N LEU A 20 4.60 12.52 14.20
CA LEU A 20 4.99 13.83 13.69
C LEU A 20 3.84 14.54 12.96
N CYS A 21 2.97 13.79 12.30
CA CYS A 21 1.82 14.33 11.57
C CYS A 21 0.63 14.71 12.45
N TRP A 22 0.62 14.34 13.74
CA TRP A 22 -0.51 14.64 14.61
C TRP A 22 -0.64 16.16 14.80
N LYS A 23 -1.73 16.74 14.26
CA LYS A 23 -2.06 18.17 14.38
C LYS A 23 -0.94 19.09 13.91
N ASN A 24 -0.12 18.61 12.97
CA ASN A 24 1.02 19.33 12.44
C ASN A 24 0.93 19.39 10.92
N ARG A 25 0.38 20.50 10.41
CA ARG A 25 0.16 20.71 8.97
C ARG A 25 1.46 20.64 8.17
N THR A 26 2.54 21.22 8.68
CA THR A 26 3.86 21.19 8.02
C THR A 26 4.35 19.77 7.81
N MET A 27 4.23 18.90 8.82
CA MET A 27 4.64 17.50 8.68
C MET A 27 3.69 16.71 7.78
N GLN A 28 2.38 16.95 7.86
CA GLN A 28 1.40 16.35 6.96
C GLN A 28 1.69 16.68 5.49
N ASP A 29 2.01 17.94 5.21
CA ASP A 29 2.31 18.43 3.87
C ASP A 29 3.67 17.91 3.37
N LEU A 30 4.69 17.87 4.24
CA LEU A 30 5.99 17.28 3.91
C LEU A 30 5.88 15.80 3.52
N VAL A 31 5.07 15.01 4.23
CA VAL A 31 4.85 13.59 3.89
C VAL A 31 4.16 13.44 2.53
N ARG A 32 3.23 14.35 2.18
CA ARG A 32 2.62 14.38 0.84
C ARG A 32 3.64 14.74 -0.23
N GLU A 33 4.42 15.81 -0.01
CA GLU A 33 5.41 16.33 -0.97
C GLU A 33 6.57 15.36 -1.20
N ALA A 34 6.91 14.57 -0.19
CA ALA A 34 7.89 13.48 -0.29
C ALA A 34 7.31 12.17 -0.86
N GLU A 35 6.06 12.18 -1.35
CA GLU A 35 5.37 11.01 -1.94
C GLU A 35 5.30 9.79 -1.00
N LEU A 36 5.26 10.03 0.31
CA LEU A 36 5.28 8.97 1.31
C LEU A 36 3.88 8.42 1.65
N ILE A 37 2.79 9.10 1.24
CA ILE A 37 1.42 8.63 1.52
C ILE A 37 1.17 7.21 0.96
N PRO A 38 1.49 6.88 -0.32
CA PRO A 38 1.37 5.52 -0.83
C PRO A 38 2.24 4.50 -0.07
N VAL A 39 3.44 4.90 0.37
CA VAL A 39 4.34 4.04 1.14
C VAL A 39 3.75 3.68 2.50
N VAL A 40 3.11 4.63 3.18
CA VAL A 40 2.39 4.38 4.43
C VAL A 40 1.20 3.45 4.19
N LEU A 41 0.46 3.63 3.09
CA LEU A 41 -0.68 2.77 2.74
C LEU A 41 -0.25 1.33 2.42
N GLU A 42 0.89 1.12 1.78
CA GLU A 42 1.46 -0.22 1.55
C GLU A 42 1.70 -0.99 2.86
N CYS A 43 1.99 -0.25 3.94
CA CYS A 43 2.23 -0.79 5.28
C CYS A 43 0.94 -1.18 6.03
N CYS A 44 -0.25 -0.97 5.44
CA CYS A 44 -1.54 -1.45 5.97
C CYS A 44 -1.77 -2.97 5.81
N ASN A 45 -0.70 -3.74 5.60
CA ASN A 45 -0.71 -5.18 5.50
C ASN A 45 0.01 -5.82 6.70
N MET A 46 -0.30 -7.07 7.01
CA MET A 46 0.42 -7.82 8.04
C MET A 46 1.87 -8.08 7.61
N ASP A 47 2.83 -7.74 8.47
CA ASP A 47 4.25 -8.07 8.30
C ASP A 47 4.79 -8.73 9.58
N ALA A 48 5.16 -10.01 9.48
CA ALA A 48 5.66 -10.78 10.61
C ALA A 48 6.98 -10.24 11.20
N ARG A 49 7.75 -9.46 10.44
CA ARG A 49 8.99 -8.82 10.90
C ARG A 49 8.74 -7.46 11.54
N ASN A 50 7.55 -6.89 11.37
CA ASN A 50 7.19 -5.57 11.86
C ASN A 50 5.87 -5.66 12.63
N PRO A 51 5.90 -6.17 13.88
CA PRO A 51 4.70 -6.24 14.72
C PRO A 51 4.02 -4.88 14.82
N PHE A 52 2.70 -4.90 14.77
CA PHE A 52 1.83 -3.72 14.83
C PHE A 52 1.97 -2.71 13.68
N ILE A 53 2.69 -3.04 12.60
CA ILE A 53 2.86 -2.09 11.47
C ILE A 53 1.52 -1.65 10.87
N MET A 54 0.55 -2.55 10.77
CA MET A 54 -0.79 -2.24 10.26
C MET A 54 -1.48 -1.21 11.16
N GLN A 55 -1.42 -1.36 12.48
CA GLN A 55 -2.01 -0.44 13.45
C GLN A 55 -1.33 0.94 13.40
N TRP A 56 0.01 0.97 13.32
CA TRP A 56 0.74 2.23 13.17
C TRP A 56 0.46 2.92 11.84
N SER A 57 0.28 2.15 10.76
CA SER A 57 -0.06 2.68 9.44
C SER A 57 -1.46 3.30 9.44
N ILE A 58 -2.45 2.62 10.03
CA ILE A 58 -3.81 3.16 10.20
C ILE A 58 -3.79 4.48 10.99
N LEU A 59 -3.03 4.53 12.09
CA LEU A 59 -2.88 5.77 12.88
C LEU A 59 -2.22 6.87 12.06
N ALA A 60 -1.15 6.55 11.32
CA ALA A 60 -0.44 7.50 10.48
C ALA A 60 -1.34 8.08 9.39
N VAL A 61 -2.12 7.24 8.70
CA VAL A 61 -3.11 7.69 7.69
C VAL A 61 -4.15 8.60 8.31
N ARG A 62 -4.70 8.24 9.48
CA ARG A 62 -5.63 9.12 10.22
C ARG A 62 -5.01 10.49 10.50
N ASN A 63 -3.78 10.52 11.00
CA ASN A 63 -3.09 11.77 11.34
C ASN A 63 -2.71 12.59 10.10
N LEU A 64 -2.35 11.94 8.99
CA LEU A 64 -2.05 12.57 7.71
C LEU A 64 -3.26 13.28 7.12
N CYS A 65 -4.44 12.69 7.27
CA CYS A 65 -5.68 13.18 6.69
C CYS A 65 -6.47 14.11 7.60
N GLU A 66 -6.18 14.15 8.90
CA GLU A 66 -6.90 14.99 9.87
C GLU A 66 -6.80 16.47 9.46
N ASN A 67 -7.94 17.07 9.10
CA ASN A 67 -8.07 18.44 8.62
C ASN A 67 -7.19 18.77 7.40
N ASN A 68 -6.84 17.77 6.57
CA ASN A 68 -6.00 17.92 5.39
C ASN A 68 -6.67 17.31 4.15
N LEU A 69 -7.45 18.14 3.45
CA LEU A 69 -8.21 17.73 2.25
C LEU A 69 -7.28 17.37 1.09
N GLU A 70 -6.13 18.00 1.01
CA GLU A 70 -5.12 17.77 -0.02
C GLU A 70 -4.53 16.36 0.12
N ASN A 71 -4.23 15.94 1.35
CA ASN A 71 -3.80 14.58 1.63
C ASN A 71 -4.93 13.56 1.37
N GLN A 72 -6.17 13.89 1.76
CA GLN A 72 -7.34 13.04 1.48
C GLN A 72 -7.56 12.82 -0.02
N LYS A 73 -7.37 13.87 -0.84
CA LYS A 73 -7.51 13.80 -2.30
C LYS A 73 -6.51 12.83 -2.94
N ILE A 74 -5.28 12.75 -2.43
CA ILE A 74 -4.30 11.76 -2.91
C ILE A 74 -4.85 10.35 -2.73
N ILE A 75 -5.37 10.03 -1.54
CA ILE A 75 -5.92 8.70 -1.24
C ILE A 75 -7.18 8.43 -2.06
N ALA A 76 -8.07 9.42 -2.18
CA ALA A 76 -9.30 9.29 -2.97
C ALA A 76 -9.05 9.14 -4.48
N GLY A 77 -7.91 9.62 -4.97
CA GLY A 77 -7.48 9.46 -6.37
C GLY A 77 -6.83 8.10 -6.66
N LEU A 78 -6.52 7.31 -5.63
CA LEU A 78 -5.98 5.96 -5.82
C LEU A 78 -7.04 5.07 -6.44
N HIS A 79 -6.69 4.47 -7.57
CA HIS A 79 -7.53 3.53 -8.29
C HIS A 79 -6.67 2.35 -8.75
N GLN A 80 -7.31 1.23 -9.01
CA GLN A 80 -6.63 0.08 -9.58
C GLN A 80 -6.26 0.39 -11.04
N GLU A 81 -4.97 0.54 -11.34
CA GLU A 81 -4.49 0.75 -12.71
C GLU A 81 -4.40 -0.56 -13.53
N GLY A 82 -4.41 -1.72 -12.87
CA GLY A 82 -4.44 -3.01 -13.56
C GLY A 82 -3.85 -4.16 -12.75
N THR A 83 -3.53 -5.25 -13.45
CA THR A 83 -2.79 -6.39 -12.92
C THR A 83 -1.34 -6.32 -13.39
N VAL A 84 -0.40 -6.70 -12.52
CA VAL A 84 1.03 -6.78 -12.87
C VAL A 84 1.31 -8.17 -13.43
N SER A 85 2.06 -8.26 -14.53
CA SER A 85 2.56 -9.55 -15.02
C SER A 85 3.54 -10.13 -13.99
N SER A 86 3.37 -11.42 -13.70
CA SER A 86 4.29 -12.18 -12.84
C SER A 86 4.92 -13.27 -13.68
N THR A 87 6.24 -13.23 -13.80
CA THR A 87 7.01 -14.26 -14.51
C THR A 87 6.75 -15.65 -13.95
N VAL A 88 6.55 -15.75 -12.63
CA VAL A 88 6.20 -17.01 -11.95
C VAL A 88 4.84 -17.54 -12.42
N LEU A 89 3.86 -16.66 -12.64
CA LEU A 89 2.55 -17.09 -13.15
C LEU A 89 2.64 -17.52 -14.61
N GLU A 90 3.41 -16.79 -15.43
CA GLU A 90 3.61 -17.12 -16.85
C GLU A 90 4.31 -18.47 -17.03
N GLU A 91 5.32 -18.78 -16.21
CA GLU A 91 5.98 -20.10 -16.18
C GLU A 91 5.02 -21.24 -15.83
N MET A 92 3.96 -20.94 -15.06
CA MET A 92 2.90 -21.88 -14.71
C MET A 92 1.75 -21.91 -15.73
N GLY A 93 1.85 -21.16 -16.84
CA GLY A 93 0.79 -21.05 -17.84
C GLY A 93 -0.44 -20.30 -17.32
N LEU A 94 -0.26 -19.38 -16.37
CA LEU A 94 -1.30 -18.59 -15.71
C LEU A 94 -1.06 -17.08 -15.92
N THR A 95 -2.12 -16.29 -15.76
CA THR A 95 -2.07 -14.83 -15.80
C THR A 95 -3.16 -14.22 -14.93
N LEU A 96 -3.07 -12.92 -14.64
CA LEU A 96 -4.02 -12.19 -13.82
C LEU A 96 -4.94 -11.36 -14.71
N HIS A 97 -6.25 -11.59 -14.60
CA HIS A 97 -7.27 -10.80 -15.30
C HIS A 97 -8.08 -9.99 -14.29
N SER A 98 -8.22 -8.69 -14.54
CA SER A 98 -9.13 -7.84 -13.77
C SER A 98 -10.55 -8.02 -14.29
N SER A 99 -11.43 -8.59 -13.48
CA SER A 99 -12.87 -8.61 -13.77
C SER A 99 -13.36 -7.17 -13.66
N GLY A 100 -13.97 -6.61 -14.72
CA GLY A 100 -14.40 -5.21 -14.78
C GLY A 100 -15.47 -4.78 -13.74
N ASP A 101 -15.92 -5.71 -12.89
CA ASP A 101 -16.75 -5.44 -11.72
C ASP A 101 -15.95 -5.79 -10.45
N GLU A 102 -15.76 -4.78 -9.61
CA GLU A 102 -15.31 -4.82 -8.20
C GLU A 102 -14.01 -5.57 -7.90
N ASN A 103 -12.84 -4.88 -8.01
CA ASN A 103 -11.53 -5.24 -7.43
C ASN A 103 -11.07 -6.72 -7.57
N GLY A 104 -11.74 -7.50 -8.42
CA GLY A 104 -11.66 -8.95 -8.44
C GLY A 104 -10.58 -9.37 -9.42
N VAL A 105 -9.35 -9.46 -8.92
CA VAL A 105 -8.24 -10.06 -9.68
C VAL A 105 -8.45 -11.57 -9.71
N LYS A 106 -8.65 -12.12 -10.92
CA LYS A 106 -8.81 -13.56 -11.15
C LYS A 106 -7.54 -14.13 -11.76
N ILE A 107 -7.14 -15.30 -11.29
CA ILE A 107 -6.11 -16.10 -11.95
C ILE A 107 -6.79 -16.87 -13.08
N VAL A 108 -6.29 -16.73 -14.30
CA VAL A 108 -6.82 -17.40 -15.50
C VAL A 108 -5.69 -18.09 -16.26
N PRO A 109 -5.98 -19.13 -17.07
CA PRO A 109 -4.98 -19.72 -17.96
C PRO A 109 -4.43 -18.69 -18.95
N LEU A 110 -3.13 -18.75 -19.23
CA LEU A 110 -2.44 -17.83 -20.13
C LEU A 110 -3.04 -17.83 -21.55
N ASP A 111 -3.51 -19.01 -22.01
CA ASP A 111 -4.14 -19.18 -23.32
C ASP A 111 -5.53 -18.55 -23.43
N ALA A 112 -6.21 -18.29 -22.31
CA ALA A 112 -7.55 -17.70 -22.30
C ALA A 112 -7.55 -16.25 -22.84
N LEU A 113 -6.40 -15.56 -22.84
CA LEU A 113 -6.23 -14.22 -23.40
C LEU A 113 -5.90 -14.21 -24.91
N ARG A 114 -5.54 -15.36 -25.52
CA ARG A 114 -5.21 -15.43 -26.96
C ARG A 114 -6.44 -15.55 -27.88
N ASN A 115 -7.59 -15.99 -27.36
CA ASN A 115 -8.80 -16.28 -28.16
C ASN A 115 -9.70 -15.06 -28.45
N HIS A 116 -9.23 -13.84 -28.17
CA HIS A 116 -9.96 -12.59 -28.39
C HIS A 116 -9.26 -11.60 -29.36
N ARG A 117 -8.36 -12.08 -30.23
CA ARG A 117 -7.83 -11.32 -31.37
C ARG A 117 -8.35 -11.86 -32.69
#